data_AF-A0A6P1EKU3-F1
#
_entry.id   AF-A0A6P1EKU3-F1
#
_cell.length_a   1.000
_cell.length_b   1.000
_cell.length_c   1.000
_cell.angle_alpha   90.00
_cell.angle_beta   90.00
_cell.angle_gamma   90.00
#
_symmetry.space_group_name_H-M   'P 1'
#
loop_
_entity.id
_entity.type
_entity.pdbx_description
1 polymer ?
#
loop_
_entity_poly.entity_id
_entity_poly.type
_entity_poly.pdbx_seq_one_letter_code
_entity_poly.pdbx_strand_id
1 'polypeptide(L)'
;MLVRIFRVRDVVLVVSLLSMPFVAAAACCPSDGNGIALAKSGMGESLPLAVNLSQDPNWRVYGFERDGISYYQVNDLAGQVRVIVGKIDDQFFTLPAGKSPARTSLPSQRLVVPGNAVRREVYRRAEFALVVYGEGNDAIWSVEVPANGG
;
A
#
# COMPACT_ATOMS: atom_id res chain seq x y z
N MET A 1 -40.67 55.79 -39.43
CA MET A 1 -40.41 55.31 -40.80
C MET A 1 -39.22 56.06 -41.37
N LEU A 2 -38.01 55.47 -41.32
CA LEU A 2 -37.02 55.50 -42.41
C LEU A 2 -35.86 54.57 -42.02
N VAL A 3 -35.71 53.47 -42.75
CA VAL A 3 -34.63 52.48 -42.64
C VAL A 3 -33.43 53.01 -43.42
N ARG A 4 -32.22 52.99 -42.83
CA ARG A 4 -30.97 53.15 -43.58
C ARG A 4 -30.10 51.91 -43.41
N ILE A 5 -30.10 51.13 -44.48
CA ILE A 5 -29.24 49.98 -44.75
C ILE A 5 -27.84 50.52 -45.06
N PHE A 6 -26.82 50.03 -44.34
CA PHE A 6 -25.43 50.12 -44.79
C PHE A 6 -24.82 48.72 -44.77
N ARG A 7 -24.24 48.35 -45.90
CA ARG A 7 -23.81 47.00 -46.27
C ARG A 7 -22.27 46.94 -46.24
N VAL A 8 -21.77 45.81 -45.74
CA VAL A 8 -20.48 45.14 -46.03
C VAL A 8 -19.18 45.81 -45.60
N ARG A 9 -18.43 45.14 -44.71
CA ARG A 9 -17.08 44.65 -45.02
C ARG A 9 -16.60 43.64 -43.98
N ASP A 10 -16.04 42.56 -44.52
CA ASP A 10 -15.54 41.37 -43.86
C ASP A 10 -14.70 41.68 -42.61
N VAL A 11 -15.12 41.16 -41.46
CA VAL A 11 -14.26 41.06 -40.29
C VAL A 11 -13.59 39.70 -40.35
N VAL A 12 -12.32 39.73 -40.74
CA VAL A 12 -11.40 38.59 -40.74
C VAL A 12 -11.31 38.00 -39.33
N LEU A 13 -11.55 36.70 -39.25
CA LEU A 13 -11.32 35.81 -38.12
C LEU A 13 -9.90 35.95 -37.56
N VAL A 14 -9.78 36.22 -36.26
CA VAL A 14 -8.58 35.91 -35.47
C VAL A 14 -9.05 35.11 -34.26
N VAL A 15 -9.06 33.78 -34.38
CA VAL A 15 -9.20 32.87 -33.24
C VAL A 15 -7.80 32.64 -32.69
N SER A 16 -7.48 33.36 -31.62
CA SER A 16 -6.27 33.10 -30.83
C SER A 16 -6.48 31.84 -30.02
N LEU A 17 -5.93 30.71 -30.48
CA LEU A 17 -5.87 29.47 -29.73
C LEU A 17 -4.99 29.67 -28.48
N LEU A 18 -5.64 29.70 -27.31
CA LEU A 18 -5.02 29.60 -25.99
C LEU A 18 -4.27 28.26 -25.88
N SER A 19 -2.96 28.28 -26.01
CA SER A 19 -2.09 27.14 -25.74
C SER A 19 -1.79 27.03 -24.24
N MET A 20 -2.68 26.34 -23.51
CA MET A 20 -2.36 25.80 -22.18
C MET A 20 -1.93 24.33 -22.32
N PRO A 21 -0.67 23.96 -22.03
CA PRO A 21 -0.35 22.58 -21.73
C PRO A 21 -0.53 22.35 -20.23
N PHE A 22 -1.74 22.04 -19.80
CA PHE A 22 -1.99 21.42 -18.50
C PHE A 22 -2.19 19.92 -18.73
N VAL A 23 -1.10 19.16 -18.81
CA VAL A 23 -1.12 17.75 -18.42
C VAL A 23 0.23 17.46 -17.78
N ALA A 24 0.28 17.62 -16.45
CA ALA A 24 1.26 16.88 -15.66
C ALA A 24 0.89 15.40 -15.83
N ALA A 25 1.49 14.74 -16.81
CA ALA A 25 1.60 13.30 -16.80
C ALA A 25 2.47 12.98 -15.58
N ALA A 26 1.85 12.76 -14.43
CA ALA A 26 2.43 11.89 -13.43
C ALA A 26 2.67 10.58 -14.19
N ALA A 27 3.90 10.39 -14.64
CA ALA A 27 4.36 9.14 -15.17
C ALA A 27 4.19 8.14 -14.04
N CYS A 28 3.04 7.46 -14.08
CA CYS A 28 2.77 6.27 -13.31
C CYS A 28 3.91 5.31 -13.65
N CYS A 29 4.86 5.16 -12.73
CA CYS A 29 5.84 4.10 -12.83
C CYS A 29 5.11 2.78 -13.07
N PRO A 30 5.68 1.87 -13.89
CA PRO A 30 5.10 0.55 -14.07
C PRO A 30 4.94 -0.09 -12.70
N SER A 31 3.71 -0.48 -12.37
CA SER A 31 3.47 -1.36 -11.24
C SER A 31 4.17 -2.68 -11.56
N ASP A 32 5.15 -3.04 -10.74
CA ASP A 32 5.76 -4.37 -10.79
C ASP A 32 4.67 -5.41 -10.51
N GLY A 33 4.13 -6.02 -11.56
CA GLY A 33 3.43 -7.33 -11.64
C GLY A 33 2.27 -7.66 -10.70
N ASN A 34 1.99 -6.87 -9.67
CA ASN A 34 1.22 -7.27 -8.49
C ASN A 34 -0.09 -6.49 -8.30
N GLY A 35 -0.43 -5.62 -9.26
CA GLY A 35 -1.75 -5.02 -9.43
C GLY A 35 -2.18 -3.99 -8.37
N ILE A 36 -1.34 -3.68 -7.37
CA ILE A 36 -1.66 -2.71 -6.33
C ILE A 36 -0.49 -1.75 -6.12
N ALA A 37 -0.73 -0.48 -6.40
CA ALA A 37 0.23 0.58 -6.11
C ALA A 37 0.35 0.75 -4.59
N LEU A 38 1.57 0.63 -4.07
CA LEU A 38 1.89 0.87 -2.66
C LEU A 38 2.02 2.38 -2.40
N ALA A 39 1.67 2.82 -1.19
CA ALA A 39 1.76 4.23 -0.81
C ALA A 39 3.22 4.65 -0.58
N LYS A 40 3.55 5.93 -0.81
CA LYS A 40 4.92 6.46 -0.61
C LYS A 40 5.12 7.18 0.73
N SER A 41 4.05 7.38 1.48
CA SER A 41 4.04 8.09 2.78
C SER A 41 2.90 7.56 3.67
N GLY A 42 2.92 7.91 4.95
CA GLY A 42 1.90 7.51 5.93
C GLY A 42 2.26 6.28 6.78
N MET A 43 3.44 5.69 6.59
CA MET A 43 3.94 4.63 7.46
C MET A 43 4.11 5.15 8.90
N GLY A 44 3.70 4.36 9.87
CA GLY A 44 3.63 4.70 11.29
C GLY A 44 2.32 5.36 11.70
N GLU A 45 1.51 5.85 10.75
CA GLU A 45 0.22 6.47 11.07
C GLU A 45 -0.82 5.43 11.48
N SER A 46 -1.77 5.88 12.30
CA SER A 46 -2.85 5.06 12.81
C SER A 46 -3.90 4.70 11.76
N LEU A 47 -4.17 5.65 10.86
CA LEU A 47 -5.07 5.53 9.71
C LEU A 47 -4.42 6.19 8.48
N PRO A 48 -3.43 5.52 7.87
CA PRO A 48 -2.76 6.03 6.68
C PRO A 48 -3.75 6.20 5.52
N LEU A 49 -3.51 7.18 4.65
CA LEU A 49 -4.19 7.32 3.36
C LEU A 49 -3.66 6.28 2.35
N ALA A 50 -3.90 5.00 2.64
CA ALA A 50 -3.48 3.86 1.84
C ALA A 50 -4.59 2.80 1.73
N VAL A 51 -4.52 1.97 0.69
CA VAL A 51 -5.47 0.87 0.48
C VAL A 51 -5.30 -0.17 1.59
N ASN A 52 -6.42 -0.61 2.18
CA ASN A 52 -6.41 -1.74 3.10
C ASN A 52 -6.26 -3.05 2.32
N LEU A 53 -5.16 -3.77 2.54
CA LEU A 53 -4.80 -5.03 1.90
C LEU A 53 -5.22 -6.27 2.70
N SER A 54 -5.85 -6.08 3.87
CA SER A 54 -6.11 -7.17 4.80
C SER A 54 -7.09 -8.21 4.26
N GLN A 55 -6.87 -9.47 4.64
CA GLN A 55 -7.80 -10.59 4.43
C GLN A 55 -8.64 -10.90 5.68
N ASP A 56 -8.32 -10.30 6.82
CA ASP A 56 -9.01 -10.53 8.10
C ASP A 56 -9.67 -9.21 8.56
N PRO A 57 -10.98 -9.19 8.84
CA PRO A 57 -11.70 -7.97 9.22
C PRO A 57 -11.26 -7.38 10.56
N ASN A 58 -10.53 -8.13 11.40
CA ASN A 58 -10.01 -7.65 12.68
C ASN A 58 -8.69 -6.86 12.54
N TRP A 59 -8.15 -6.78 11.33
CA TRP A 59 -6.86 -6.16 11.04
C TRP A 59 -6.97 -5.19 9.86
N ARG A 60 -6.05 -4.22 9.85
CA ARG A 60 -5.83 -3.34 8.70
C ARG A 60 -4.40 -3.51 8.24
N VAL A 61 -4.20 -3.76 6.95
CA VAL A 61 -2.86 -3.92 6.37
C VAL A 61 -2.65 -2.82 5.36
N TYR A 62 -1.58 -2.06 5.52
CA TYR A 62 -1.21 -0.98 4.62
C TYR A 62 0.16 -1.25 4.03
N GLY A 63 0.24 -1.14 2.70
CA GLY A 63 1.46 -1.36 1.95
C GLY A 63 2.12 -0.04 1.55
N PHE A 64 3.43 0.06 1.75
CA PHE A 64 4.24 1.22 1.39
C PHE A 64 5.47 0.80 0.60
N GLU A 65 6.01 1.70 -0.22
CA GLU A 65 7.25 1.46 -0.95
C GLU A 65 8.17 2.67 -0.82
N ARG A 66 9.46 2.41 -0.57
CA ARG A 66 10.52 3.41 -0.64
C ARG A 66 11.83 2.74 -1.05
N ASP A 67 12.49 3.30 -2.04
CA ASP A 67 13.82 2.88 -2.51
C ASP A 67 13.91 1.37 -2.85
N GLY A 68 12.86 0.83 -3.48
CA GLY A 68 12.78 -0.59 -3.84
C GLY A 68 12.43 -1.53 -2.67
N ILE A 69 12.21 -1.00 -1.47
CA ILE A 69 11.79 -1.77 -0.30
C ILE A 69 10.28 -1.63 -0.14
N SER A 70 9.58 -2.76 -0.10
CA SER A 70 8.16 -2.83 0.26
C SER A 70 8.00 -2.99 1.77
N TYR A 71 7.06 -2.27 2.36
CA TYR A 71 6.76 -2.33 3.78
C TYR A 71 5.28 -2.63 3.99
N TYR A 72 4.99 -3.53 4.91
CA TYR A 72 3.64 -3.98 5.25
C TYR A 72 3.39 -3.69 6.72
N GLN A 73 2.63 -2.63 6.96
CA GLN A 73 2.21 -2.23 8.29
C GLN A 73 0.88 -2.90 8.62
N VAL A 74 0.78 -3.49 9.80
CA VAL A 74 -0.49 -4.01 10.33
C VAL A 74 -0.94 -3.18 11.52
N ASN A 75 -2.18 -2.70 11.45
CA ASN A 75 -2.86 -2.00 12.53
C ASN A 75 -4.01 -2.85 13.08
N ASP A 76 -4.25 -2.76 14.38
CA ASP A 76 -5.51 -3.20 14.97
C ASP A 76 -6.66 -2.24 14.63
N LEU A 77 -7.89 -2.57 15.06
CA LEU A 77 -9.07 -1.74 14.81
C LEU A 77 -9.07 -0.40 15.57
N ALA A 78 -8.26 -0.28 16.62
CA ALA A 78 -8.02 1.00 17.30
C ALA A 78 -6.93 1.82 16.59
N GLY A 79 -6.39 1.31 15.48
CA GLY A 79 -5.35 1.96 14.69
C GLY A 79 -3.97 1.90 15.33
N GLN A 80 -3.71 1.02 16.30
CA GLN A 80 -2.36 0.83 16.82
C GLN A 80 -1.56 -0.03 15.86
N VAL A 81 -0.36 0.44 15.52
CA VAL A 81 0.61 -0.35 14.75
C VAL A 81 1.06 -1.54 15.59
N ARG A 82 0.81 -2.76 15.10
CA ARG A 82 1.20 -4.00 15.76
C ARG A 82 2.50 -4.56 15.22
N VAL A 83 2.74 -4.47 13.91
CA VAL A 83 3.97 -4.93 13.26
C VAL A 83 4.19 -4.17 11.95
N ILE A 84 5.44 -3.95 11.58
CA ILE A 84 5.83 -3.51 10.23
C ILE A 84 6.87 -4.48 9.70
N VAL A 85 6.56 -5.15 8.59
CA VAL A 85 7.46 -6.07 7.89
C VAL A 85 8.00 -5.38 6.64
N GLY A 86 9.32 -5.28 6.51
CA GLY A 86 10.00 -4.90 5.28
C GLY A 86 10.32 -6.12 4.42
N LYS A 87 10.21 -5.97 3.11
CA LYS A 87 10.62 -6.94 2.08
C LYS A 87 11.53 -6.23 1.08
N ILE A 88 12.69 -6.83 0.83
CA ILE A 88 13.58 -6.50 -0.29
C ILE A 88 13.97 -7.83 -0.93
N ASP A 89 13.67 -8.00 -2.22
CA ASP A 89 13.76 -9.29 -2.91
C ASP A 89 13.07 -10.41 -2.09
N ASP A 90 13.79 -11.48 -1.76
CA ASP A 90 13.30 -12.59 -0.92
C ASP A 90 13.65 -12.44 0.56
N GLN A 91 14.24 -11.31 0.96
CA GLN A 91 14.61 -11.03 2.34
C GLN A 91 13.52 -10.27 3.05
N PHE A 92 13.28 -10.66 4.31
CA PHE A 92 12.32 -10.02 5.19
C PHE A 92 12.99 -9.56 6.47
N PHE A 93 12.54 -8.42 6.99
CA PHE A 93 12.96 -7.87 8.27
C PHE A 93 11.79 -7.17 8.94
N THR A 94 11.87 -6.95 10.25
CA THR A 94 10.83 -6.25 11.02
C THR A 94 11.37 -4.93 11.53
N LEU A 95 10.56 -3.88 11.43
CA LEU A 95 10.88 -2.58 12.02
C LEU A 95 10.30 -2.49 13.44
N PRO A 96 11.02 -1.90 14.40
CA PRO A 96 10.46 -1.52 15.69
C PRO A 96 9.30 -0.53 15.46
N ALA A 97 8.10 -0.90 15.88
CA ALA A 97 6.91 -0.09 15.73
C ALA A 97 5.90 -0.40 16.83
N GLY A 98 4.97 0.52 17.05
CA GLY A 98 3.93 0.38 18.05
C GLY A 98 4.43 0.58 19.48
N LYS A 99 3.59 0.19 20.45
CA LYS A 99 3.86 0.36 21.90
C LYS A 99 4.74 -0.73 22.49
N SER A 100 4.85 -1.88 21.82
CA SER A 100 5.60 -3.04 22.27
C SER A 100 6.22 -3.77 21.07
N PRO A 101 7.45 -4.30 21.18
CA PRO A 101 8.06 -5.08 20.10
C PRO A 101 7.18 -6.28 19.71
N ALA A 102 6.94 -6.42 18.41
CA ALA A 102 6.23 -7.58 17.88
C ALA A 102 7.13 -8.83 17.92
N ARG A 103 6.56 -9.98 18.30
CA ARG A 103 7.24 -11.27 18.15
C ARG A 103 7.08 -11.73 16.71
N THR A 104 8.15 -11.64 15.91
CA THR A 104 8.10 -11.93 14.48
C THR A 104 8.89 -13.17 14.10
N SER A 105 8.24 -14.13 13.43
CA SER A 105 8.84 -15.30 12.80
C SER A 105 9.04 -15.01 11.32
N LEU A 106 10.29 -14.77 10.92
CA LEU A 106 10.67 -14.50 9.53
C LEU A 106 11.12 -15.78 8.83
N PRO A 107 11.18 -15.85 7.49
CA PRO A 107 11.66 -17.04 6.80
C PRO A 107 13.11 -17.38 7.17
N SER A 108 13.96 -16.37 7.36
CA SER A 108 15.35 -16.51 7.82
C SER A 108 15.49 -16.89 9.30
N GLN A 109 14.45 -16.66 10.11
CA GLN A 109 14.45 -16.94 11.55
C GLN A 109 13.04 -17.34 12.01
N ARG A 110 12.80 -18.66 12.06
CA ARG A 110 11.52 -19.22 12.49
C ARG A 110 11.41 -19.23 14.00
N LEU A 111 10.28 -18.76 14.53
CA LEU A 111 9.93 -18.94 15.93
C LEU A 111 9.07 -20.19 16.10
N VAL A 112 9.17 -20.83 17.26
CA VAL A 112 8.26 -21.92 17.64
C VAL A 112 6.90 -21.33 17.97
N VAL A 113 5.89 -21.74 17.20
CA VAL A 113 4.49 -21.38 17.42
C VAL A 113 3.83 -22.46 18.29
N PRO A 114 3.11 -22.09 19.37
CA PRO A 114 2.35 -23.05 20.14
C PRO A 114 1.32 -23.76 19.27
N GLY A 115 1.25 -25.10 19.33
CA GLY A 115 0.39 -25.90 18.44
C GLY A 115 -1.12 -25.65 18.61
N ASN A 116 -1.54 -25.06 19.73
CA ASN A 116 -2.92 -24.65 20.01
C ASN A 116 -3.21 -23.18 19.69
N ALA A 117 -2.23 -22.41 19.18
CA ALA A 117 -2.43 -21.02 18.83
C ALA A 117 -3.35 -20.90 17.61
N VAL A 118 -4.40 -20.09 17.73
CA VAL A 118 -5.31 -19.81 16.60
C VAL A 118 -4.53 -19.08 15.51
N ARG A 119 -4.56 -19.64 14.29
CA ARG A 119 -3.95 -19.05 13.09
C ARG A 119 -4.95 -18.14 12.38
N ARG A 120 -4.57 -16.90 12.10
CA ARG A 120 -5.33 -15.97 11.25
C ARG A 120 -4.46 -15.42 10.14
N GLU A 121 -4.92 -15.56 8.91
CA GLU A 121 -4.23 -15.00 7.75
C GLU A 121 -4.64 -13.54 7.58
N VAL A 122 -3.70 -12.63 7.80
CA VAL A 122 -3.96 -11.19 7.83
C VAL A 122 -3.71 -10.53 6.48
N TYR A 123 -2.77 -11.09 5.72
CA TYR A 123 -2.43 -10.68 4.35
C TYR A 123 -1.96 -11.90 3.55
N ARG A 124 -2.31 -11.97 2.26
CA ARG A 124 -1.89 -13.03 1.34
C ARG A 124 -1.72 -12.47 -0.07
N ARG A 125 -0.56 -12.74 -0.67
CA ARG A 125 -0.31 -12.68 -2.11
C ARG A 125 0.46 -13.92 -2.55
N ALA A 126 0.77 -14.00 -3.84
CA ALA A 126 1.53 -15.11 -4.42
C ALA A 126 2.90 -15.30 -3.75
N GLU A 127 3.59 -14.20 -3.43
CA GLU A 127 4.95 -14.23 -2.87
C GLU A 127 5.01 -14.64 -1.40
N PHE A 128 4.04 -14.22 -0.57
CA PHE A 128 4.02 -14.53 0.86
C PHE A 128 2.65 -14.27 1.50
N ALA A 129 2.46 -14.76 2.72
CA ALA A 129 1.44 -14.30 3.66
C ALA A 129 2.04 -13.70 4.90
N LEU A 130 1.28 -12.78 5.50
CA LEU A 130 1.43 -12.38 6.88
C LEU A 130 0.32 -13.02 7.71
N VAL A 131 0.73 -13.78 8.72
CA VAL A 131 -0.15 -14.59 9.56
C VAL A 131 0.08 -14.19 11.00
N VAL A 132 -0.99 -14.13 11.79
CA VAL A 132 -0.88 -13.98 13.24
C VAL A 132 -1.31 -15.27 13.93
N TYR A 133 -0.52 -15.70 14.91
CA TYR A 133 -0.80 -16.83 15.77
C TYR A 133 -1.06 -16.34 17.20
N GLY A 134 -2.22 -16.69 17.75
CA GLY A 134 -2.66 -16.20 19.05
C GLY A 134 -3.15 -14.75 19.01
N GLU A 135 -3.20 -14.11 20.18
CA GLU A 135 -3.77 -12.77 20.36
C GLU A 135 -2.95 -11.93 21.35
N GLY A 136 -3.26 -10.63 21.43
CA GLY A 136 -2.64 -9.72 22.39
C GLY A 136 -1.14 -9.50 22.12
N ASN A 137 -0.38 -9.30 23.19
CA ASN A 137 1.04 -8.97 23.11
C ASN A 137 1.95 -10.20 22.92
N ASP A 138 1.43 -11.40 23.21
CA ASP A 138 2.17 -12.66 23.02
C ASP A 138 2.02 -13.24 21.61
N ALA A 139 1.12 -12.65 20.81
CA ALA A 139 0.87 -13.03 19.43
C ALA A 139 2.17 -13.07 18.61
N ILE A 140 2.32 -14.14 17.83
CA ILE A 140 3.45 -14.30 16.91
C ILE A 140 2.99 -13.93 15.51
N TRP A 141 3.64 -12.92 14.92
CA TRP A 141 3.47 -12.57 13.52
C TRP A 141 4.44 -13.40 12.68
N SER A 142 3.93 -14.17 11.73
CA SER A 142 4.73 -15.02 10.86
C SER A 142 4.64 -14.57 9.42
N VAL A 143 5.80 -14.42 8.78
CA VAL A 143 5.91 -14.31 7.33
C VAL A 143 6.06 -15.73 6.78
N GLU A 144 5.11 -16.13 5.94
CA GLU A 144 5.05 -17.46 5.32
C GLU A 144 5.19 -17.32 3.81
N VAL A 145 6.32 -17.76 3.27
CA VAL A 145 6.54 -17.88 1.83
C VAL A 145 6.02 -19.22 1.34
N PRO A 146 5.54 -19.34 0.08
CA PRO A 146 5.27 -20.63 -0.53
C PRO A 146 6.50 -21.53 -0.41
N ALA A 147 6.30 -22.83 -0.19
CA ALA A 147 7.39 -23.78 -0.37
C ALA A 147 7.83 -23.66 -1.83
N ASN A 148 9.09 -23.28 -2.08
CA ASN A 148 9.66 -23.38 -3.41
C ASN A 148 9.38 -24.80 -3.91
N GLY A 149 8.65 -24.92 -5.02
CA GLY A 149 8.50 -26.21 -5.69
C GLY A 149 9.90 -26.74 -5.95
N GLY A 150 10.25 -27.85 -5.31
CA GLY A 150 11.53 -28.53 -5.50
C GLY A 150 11.71 -29.04 -6.92
#